data_AF-A0A8S4GCC7-F1
#
_entry.id   AF-A0A8S4GCC7-F1
#
_cell.length_a   1.000
_cell.length_b   1.000
_cell.length_c   1.000
_cell.angle_alpha   90.00
_cell.angle_beta   90.00
_cell.angle_gamma   90.00
#
_symmetry.space_group_name_H-M   'P 1'
#
loop_
_entity.id
_entity.type
_entity.pdbx_description
1 polymer ?
#
loop_
_entity_poly.entity_id
_entity_poly.type
_entity_poly.pdbx_seq_one_letter_code
_entity_poly.pdbx_strand_id
1 'polypeptide(L)'
;MRKKVHNNIYKEILMKLSYIGGGTNAVPICQAEPRQGYVQGMNEIIGPIYHTFAIDPDKEYRQHAEADCFFCFTNLMAEIRDFFIRTLDEAESGINHKMARLAGCVRRLDPPVAALLDRQELHTQYYSFRWLTLLLSQEFSLPDVERIWDSLFADPVRFDFLIYICCAMILLVRDNLLSNDLRIT
;
A
#
# COMPACT_ATOMS: atom_id res chain seq x y z
N MET A 1 18.79 -14.26 9.66
CA MET A 1 19.69 -13.40 8.84
C MET A 1 18.98 -12.56 7.77
N ARG A 2 17.79 -12.92 7.25
CA ARG A 2 17.07 -12.18 6.18
C ARG A 2 16.40 -10.86 6.58
N LYS A 3 16.09 -10.62 7.86
CA LYS A 3 15.55 -9.33 8.36
C LYS A 3 16.58 -8.18 8.39
N LYS A 4 17.89 -8.45 8.27
CA LYS A 4 18.94 -7.43 8.37
C LYS A 4 19.22 -6.68 7.06
N VAL A 5 19.03 -7.32 5.90
CA VAL A 5 19.30 -6.70 4.59
C VAL A 5 18.19 -5.71 4.21
N HIS A 6 16.92 -6.08 4.44
CA HIS A 6 15.78 -5.15 4.36
C HIS A 6 16.02 -3.91 5.22
N ASN A 7 16.47 -4.06 6.46
CA ASN A 7 16.69 -2.92 7.34
C ASN A 7 17.78 -1.95 6.83
N ASN A 8 18.71 -2.39 5.96
CA ASN A 8 19.80 -1.53 5.49
C ASN A 8 19.38 -0.63 4.33
N ILE A 9 18.61 -1.15 3.36
CA ILE A 9 18.07 -0.34 2.25
C ILE A 9 17.05 0.67 2.80
N TYR A 10 16.16 0.24 3.69
CA TYR A 10 15.22 1.13 4.34
C TYR A 10 15.92 2.14 5.26
N LYS A 11 17.01 1.78 5.95
CA LYS A 11 17.85 2.76 6.68
C LYS A 11 18.60 3.70 5.77
N GLU A 12 19.02 3.29 4.59
CA GLU A 12 19.70 4.15 3.63
C GLU A 12 18.72 5.14 2.99
N ILE A 13 17.52 4.68 2.63
CA ILE A 13 16.40 5.51 2.19
C ILE A 13 15.96 6.45 3.32
N LEU A 14 15.75 5.94 4.54
CA LEU A 14 15.38 6.75 5.70
C LEU A 14 16.51 7.68 6.15
N MET A 15 17.79 7.34 6.03
CA MET A 15 18.92 8.26 6.28
C MET A 15 18.96 9.36 5.22
N LYS A 16 18.76 9.03 3.94
CA LYS A 16 18.62 10.02 2.86
C LYS A 16 17.38 10.92 3.04
N LEU A 17 16.32 10.42 3.69
CA LEU A 17 15.10 11.18 4.03
C LEU A 17 15.14 11.88 5.40
N SER A 18 15.99 11.47 6.35
CA SER A 18 16.10 12.08 7.69
C SER A 18 17.24 13.10 7.81
N TYR A 19 18.19 13.10 6.87
CA TYR A 19 19.15 14.19 6.64
C TYR A 19 18.50 15.46 6.06
N ILE A 20 17.23 15.69 6.36
CA ILE A 20 16.42 16.84 5.91
C ILE A 20 16.31 17.90 7.03
N GLY A 21 16.85 17.63 8.23
CA GLY A 21 16.86 18.57 9.37
C GLY A 21 18.04 19.54 9.46
N GLY A 22 19.08 19.41 8.63
CA GLY A 22 20.22 20.33 8.69
C GLY A 22 21.38 19.93 7.78
N GLY A 23 21.68 20.78 6.79
CA GLY A 23 22.89 20.69 5.97
C GLY A 23 22.61 20.54 4.47
N THR A 24 22.31 21.67 3.82
CA THR A 24 22.61 22.12 2.44
C THR A 24 22.78 21.18 1.23
N ASN A 25 22.53 19.86 1.29
CA ASN A 25 22.52 18.98 0.11
C ASN A 25 21.28 18.07 0.14
N ALA A 26 20.09 18.68 0.11
CA ALA A 26 18.82 17.95 0.07
C ALA A 26 18.69 17.14 -1.23
N VAL A 27 18.23 15.90 -1.11
CA VAL A 27 17.75 15.08 -2.23
C VAL A 27 16.56 15.81 -2.89
N PRO A 28 16.50 15.93 -4.24
CA PRO A 28 15.50 16.74 -4.94
C PRO A 28 14.04 16.29 -4.75
N ILE A 29 13.82 15.08 -4.25
CA ILE A 29 12.50 14.44 -4.10
C ILE A 29 11.53 15.26 -3.22
N CYS A 30 12.01 15.88 -2.14
CA CYS A 30 11.16 16.69 -1.26
C CYS A 30 11.13 18.18 -1.63
N GLN A 31 12.06 18.65 -2.46
CA GLN A 31 12.13 20.05 -2.90
C GLN A 31 11.31 20.32 -4.17
N ALA A 32 11.04 19.29 -4.98
CA ALA A 32 10.38 19.43 -6.26
C ALA A 32 8.84 19.60 -6.21
N GLU A 33 8.19 19.29 -5.07
CA GLU A 33 6.72 19.35 -4.94
C GLU A 33 6.28 20.21 -3.73
N PRO A 34 6.25 21.56 -3.83
CA PRO A 34 5.81 22.44 -2.75
C PRO A 34 4.33 22.28 -2.36
N ARG A 35 3.54 21.50 -3.12
CA ARG A 35 2.08 21.36 -2.97
C ARG A 35 1.65 20.08 -2.26
N GLN A 36 2.51 19.06 -2.17
CA GLN A 36 2.18 17.78 -1.56
C GLN A 36 3.25 17.47 -0.50
N GLY A 37 3.07 18.01 0.71
CA GLY A 37 3.95 17.68 1.83
C GLY A 37 4.00 16.17 2.08
N TYR A 38 5.14 15.67 2.56
CA TYR A 38 5.29 14.25 2.93
C TYR A 38 4.20 13.83 3.92
N VAL A 39 3.51 12.73 3.59
CA VAL A 39 2.53 12.08 4.47
C VAL A 39 3.13 10.77 4.97
N GLN A 40 3.07 10.55 6.29
CA GLN A 40 3.52 9.31 6.90
C GLN A 40 2.80 8.10 6.26
N GLY A 41 3.58 7.12 5.78
CA GLY A 41 3.10 5.98 4.98
C GLY A 41 3.61 5.99 3.53
N MET A 42 3.93 7.17 2.98
CA MET A 42 4.52 7.32 1.64
C MET A 42 5.87 6.59 1.50
N ASN A 43 6.63 6.48 2.61
CA ASN A 43 7.89 5.74 2.66
C ASN A 43 7.73 4.23 2.41
N GLU A 44 6.55 3.66 2.67
CA GLU A 44 6.27 2.24 2.44
C GLU A 44 5.96 1.95 0.97
N ILE A 45 5.62 2.99 0.20
CA ILE A 45 5.31 2.90 -1.22
C ILE A 45 6.57 3.14 -2.05
N ILE A 46 7.42 4.10 -1.66
CA ILE A 46 8.65 4.39 -2.40
C ILE A 46 9.67 3.23 -2.33
N GLY A 47 9.66 2.45 -1.23
CA GLY A 47 10.59 1.33 -1.03
C GLY A 47 10.54 0.28 -2.15
N PRO A 48 9.37 -0.32 -2.44
CA PRO A 48 9.18 -1.21 -3.58
C PRO A 48 9.59 -0.61 -4.93
N ILE A 49 9.18 0.62 -5.22
CA ILE A 49 9.50 1.29 -6.50
C ILE A 49 11.03 1.42 -6.67
N TYR A 50 11.70 1.95 -5.65
CA TYR A 50 13.15 2.15 -5.70
C TYR A 50 13.89 0.83 -5.82
N HIS A 51 13.45 -0.20 -5.08
CA HIS A 51 14.07 -1.51 -5.15
C HIS A 51 14.01 -2.07 -6.57
N THR A 52 12.84 -2.03 -7.23
CA THR A 52 12.67 -2.51 -8.61
C THR A 52 13.68 -1.86 -9.56
N PHE A 53 13.87 -0.54 -9.51
CA PHE A 53 14.84 0.14 -10.37
C PHE A 53 16.30 -0.09 -9.96
N ALA A 54 16.58 -0.23 -8.65
CA ALA A 54 17.93 -0.43 -8.14
C ALA A 54 18.49 -1.82 -8.45
N ILE A 55 17.62 -2.82 -8.66
CA ILE A 55 18.03 -4.19 -9.03
C ILE A 55 18.02 -4.44 -10.54
N ASP A 56 17.78 -3.41 -11.36
CA ASP A 56 17.72 -3.57 -12.81
C ASP A 56 18.98 -4.30 -13.32
N PRO A 57 18.84 -5.33 -14.20
CA PRO A 57 20.00 -6.05 -14.74
C PRO A 57 20.99 -5.13 -15.46
N ASP A 58 20.48 -4.10 -16.13
CA ASP A 58 21.26 -3.12 -16.86
C ASP A 58 21.87 -2.08 -15.92
N LYS A 59 23.19 -1.91 -16.02
CA LYS A 59 23.91 -0.93 -15.23
C LYS A 59 23.56 0.50 -15.64
N GLU A 60 23.22 0.72 -16.91
CA GLU A 60 22.83 2.04 -17.43
C GLU A 60 21.49 2.47 -16.82
N TYR A 61 20.52 1.57 -16.68
CA TYR A 61 19.24 1.91 -16.02
C TYR A 61 19.39 2.09 -14.51
N ARG A 62 20.21 1.26 -13.83
CA ARG A 62 20.46 1.43 -12.38
C ARG A 62 21.00 2.80 -11.99
N GLN A 63 21.77 3.47 -12.86
CA GLN A 63 22.31 4.79 -12.54
C GLN A 63 21.23 5.88 -12.48
N HIS A 64 20.07 5.63 -13.11
CA HIS A 64 18.91 6.52 -13.14
C HIS A 64 17.82 6.11 -12.15
N ALA A 65 18.03 5.04 -11.37
CA ALA A 65 17.03 4.47 -10.47
C ALA A 65 16.38 5.47 -9.51
N GLU A 66 17.14 6.46 -9.02
CA GLU A 66 16.59 7.52 -8.16
C GLU A 66 15.62 8.45 -8.90
N ALA A 67 15.98 8.87 -10.12
CA ALA A 67 15.17 9.76 -10.94
C ALA A 67 13.90 9.05 -11.44
N ASP A 68 14.04 7.81 -11.90
CA ASP A 68 12.91 6.99 -12.36
C ASP A 68 11.97 6.68 -11.19
N CYS A 69 12.53 6.33 -10.03
CA CYS A 69 11.76 6.14 -8.81
C CYS A 69 11.00 7.40 -8.44
N PHE A 70 11.62 8.58 -8.49
CA PHE A 70 10.96 9.83 -8.18
C PHE A 70 9.76 10.10 -9.10
N PHE A 71 9.95 9.92 -10.40
CA PHE A 71 8.90 10.17 -11.39
C PHE A 71 7.74 9.18 -11.24
N CYS A 72 8.02 7.87 -11.15
CA CYS A 72 7.01 6.85 -10.94
C CYS A 72 6.27 7.02 -9.62
N PHE A 73 7.00 7.33 -8.53
CA PHE A 73 6.40 7.61 -7.24
C PHE A 73 5.47 8.81 -7.29
N THR A 74 5.88 9.89 -7.94
CA THR A 74 5.06 11.11 -8.05
C THR A 74 3.77 10.85 -8.82
N ASN A 75 3.86 10.14 -9.94
CA ASN A 75 2.68 9.74 -10.73
C ASN A 75 1.74 8.83 -9.92
N LEU A 76 2.29 7.81 -9.24
CA LEU A 76 1.50 6.93 -8.40
C LEU A 76 0.79 7.71 -7.29
N MET A 77 1.52 8.59 -6.58
CA MET A 77 0.97 9.42 -5.51
C MET A 77 -0.09 10.40 -6.00
N ALA A 78 0.00 10.86 -7.25
CA ALA A 78 -1.05 11.67 -7.87
C ALA A 78 -2.33 10.86 -8.09
N GLU A 79 -2.22 9.58 -8.50
CA GLU A 79 -3.36 8.70 -8.71
C GLU A 79 -4.03 8.24 -7.40
N ILE A 80 -3.25 7.94 -6.36
CA ILE A 80 -3.78 7.44 -5.07
C ILE A 80 -3.99 8.55 -4.02
N ARG A 81 -3.84 9.82 -4.43
CA ARG A 81 -3.90 10.99 -3.56
C ARG A 81 -5.17 11.03 -2.71
N ASP A 82 -6.29 10.64 -3.30
CA ASP A 82 -7.61 10.67 -2.68
C ASP A 82 -7.72 9.73 -1.48
N PHE A 83 -6.79 8.76 -1.32
CA PHE A 83 -6.76 7.87 -0.15
C PHE A 83 -6.17 8.56 1.10
N PHE A 84 -5.42 9.65 0.91
CA PHE A 84 -4.67 10.34 1.97
C PHE A 84 -5.28 11.70 2.33
N ILE A 85 -6.20 12.22 1.52
CA ILE A 85 -6.82 13.51 1.75
C ILE A 85 -8.13 13.32 2.51
N ARG A 86 -8.14 13.71 3.80
CA ARG A 86 -9.32 13.64 4.67
C ARG A 86 -10.58 14.30 4.10
N THR A 87 -10.44 15.36 3.30
CA THR A 87 -11.58 16.04 2.68
C THR A 87 -12.17 15.28 1.49
N LEU A 88 -11.51 14.23 1.00
CA LEU A 88 -11.96 13.37 -0.08
C LEU A 88 -12.40 11.99 0.42
N ASP A 89 -12.36 11.74 1.73
CA ASP A 89 -12.73 10.45 2.31
C ASP A 89 -14.17 10.04 1.94
N GLU A 90 -15.07 11.01 1.77
CA GLU A 90 -16.48 10.81 1.37
C GLU A 90 -16.71 10.77 -0.16
N ALA A 91 -15.70 11.08 -0.97
CA ALA A 91 -15.80 11.01 -2.42
C ALA A 91 -15.86 9.54 -2.90
N GLU A 92 -16.37 9.30 -4.12
CA GLU A 92 -16.40 7.93 -4.70
C GLU A 92 -15.00 7.33 -4.88
N SER A 93 -13.98 8.16 -5.11
CA SER A 93 -12.57 7.78 -5.14
C SER A 93 -11.93 7.68 -3.74
N GLY A 94 -12.63 8.14 -2.71
CA GLY A 94 -12.16 8.22 -1.34
C GLY A 94 -12.00 6.86 -0.66
N ILE A 95 -11.21 6.86 0.42
CA ILE A 95 -10.91 5.65 1.17
C ILE A 95 -12.16 5.02 1.80
N ASN A 96 -13.10 5.81 2.33
CA ASN A 96 -14.32 5.26 2.95
C ASN A 96 -15.20 4.56 1.91
N HIS A 97 -15.32 5.12 0.71
CA HIS A 97 -16.07 4.48 -0.36
C HIS A 97 -15.44 3.15 -0.78
N LYS A 98 -14.11 3.08 -0.91
CA LYS A 98 -13.41 1.81 -1.20
C LYS A 98 -13.56 0.78 -0.09
N MET A 99 -13.48 1.19 1.18
CA MET A 99 -13.73 0.30 2.32
C MET A 99 -15.18 -0.20 2.36
N ALA A 100 -16.15 0.66 2.07
CA ALA A 100 -17.56 0.27 1.96
C ALA A 100 -17.78 -0.72 0.80
N ARG A 101 -17.12 -0.51 -0.34
CA ARG A 101 -17.14 -1.46 -1.47
C ARG A 101 -16.55 -2.82 -1.10
N LEU A 102 -15.44 -2.85 -0.35
CA LEU A 102 -14.87 -4.09 0.18
C LEU A 102 -15.88 -4.81 1.08
N ALA A 103 -16.46 -4.10 2.05
CA ALA A 103 -17.48 -4.67 2.95
C ALA A 103 -18.68 -5.23 2.18
N GLY A 104 -19.17 -4.50 1.17
CA GLY A 104 -20.23 -4.95 0.28
C GLY A 104 -19.85 -6.17 -0.56
N CYS A 105 -18.59 -6.26 -1.00
CA CYS A 105 -18.08 -7.41 -1.75
C CYS A 105 -18.07 -8.67 -0.88
N VAL A 106 -17.53 -8.59 0.34
CA VAL A 106 -17.51 -9.71 1.30
C VAL A 106 -18.94 -10.13 1.64
N ARG A 107 -19.84 -9.20 1.94
CA ARG A 107 -21.25 -9.49 2.26
C ARG A 107 -21.98 -10.22 1.13
N ARG A 108 -21.65 -9.91 -0.13
CA ARG A 108 -22.25 -10.56 -1.30
C ARG A 108 -21.65 -11.93 -1.58
N LEU A 109 -20.33 -12.08 -1.43
CA LEU A 109 -19.61 -13.32 -1.78
C LEU A 109 -19.66 -14.37 -0.67
N ASP A 110 -19.60 -13.95 0.59
CA ASP A 110 -19.65 -14.83 1.75
C ASP A 110 -20.43 -14.18 2.91
N PRO A 111 -21.78 -14.26 2.88
CA PRO A 111 -22.63 -13.73 3.94
C PRO A 111 -22.30 -14.29 5.34
N PRO A 112 -21.97 -15.59 5.52
CA PRO A 112 -21.51 -16.12 6.81
C PRO A 112 -20.29 -15.39 7.39
N VAL A 113 -19.25 -15.15 6.59
CA VAL A 113 -18.06 -14.40 7.05
C VAL A 113 -18.44 -12.95 7.39
N ALA A 114 -19.26 -12.30 6.55
CA ALA A 114 -19.70 -10.93 6.83
C ALA A 114 -20.49 -10.83 8.14
N ALA A 115 -21.41 -11.77 8.38
CA ALA A 115 -22.18 -11.82 9.63
C ALA A 115 -21.30 -12.08 10.85
N LEU A 116 -20.25 -12.90 10.71
CA LEU A 116 -19.28 -13.11 11.78
C LEU A 116 -18.52 -11.82 12.11
N LEU A 117 -17.99 -11.14 11.10
CA LEU A 117 -17.28 -9.87 11.28
C LEU A 117 -18.18 -8.80 11.92
N ASP A 118 -19.45 -8.72 11.50
CA ASP A 118 -20.45 -7.81 12.08
C ASP A 118 -20.74 -8.18 13.55
N ARG A 119 -20.85 -9.47 13.90
CA ARG A 119 -21.06 -9.93 15.29
C ARG A 119 -19.88 -9.67 16.21
N GLN A 120 -18.66 -9.77 15.70
CA GLN A 120 -17.43 -9.50 16.45
C GLN A 120 -17.07 -8.01 16.50
N GLU A 121 -17.93 -7.13 15.99
CA GLU A 121 -17.68 -5.68 15.88
C GLU A 121 -16.38 -5.35 15.11
N LEU A 122 -15.94 -6.27 14.24
CA LEU A 122 -14.76 -6.10 13.39
C LEU A 122 -15.14 -5.32 12.13
N HIS A 123 -15.32 -4.02 12.30
CA HIS A 123 -15.63 -3.13 11.19
C HIS A 123 -14.51 -3.11 10.15
N THR A 124 -14.90 -3.19 8.87
CA THR A 124 -13.98 -3.28 7.72
C THR A 124 -12.88 -2.22 7.75
N GLN A 125 -13.23 -1.00 8.17
CA GLN A 125 -12.31 0.13 8.31
C GLN A 125 -11.05 -0.17 9.14
N TYR A 126 -11.13 -1.02 10.17
CA TYR A 126 -10.02 -1.24 11.09
C TYR A 126 -8.86 -2.02 10.46
N TYR A 127 -9.16 -2.93 9.54
CA TYR A 127 -8.12 -3.70 8.85
C TYR A 127 -7.86 -3.18 7.43
N SER A 128 -8.89 -2.75 6.71
CA SER A 128 -8.76 -2.43 5.28
C SER A 128 -8.17 -1.06 5.01
N PHE A 129 -8.23 -0.11 5.96
CA PHE A 129 -7.69 1.23 5.76
C PHE A 129 -6.21 1.17 5.37
N ARG A 130 -5.41 0.44 6.16
CA ARG A 130 -3.97 0.29 5.91
C ARG A 130 -3.67 -0.53 4.66
N TRP A 131 -4.46 -1.57 4.40
CA TRP A 131 -4.34 -2.40 3.20
C TRP A 131 -4.51 -1.59 1.92
N LEU A 132 -5.52 -0.73 1.88
CA LEU A 132 -5.85 0.07 0.71
C LEU A 132 -4.94 1.30 0.56
N THR A 133 -4.65 2.02 1.64
CA THR A 133 -3.78 3.21 1.60
C THR A 133 -2.33 2.86 1.26
N LEU A 134 -1.82 1.72 1.72
CA LEU A 134 -0.44 1.29 1.49
C LEU A 134 -0.31 0.25 0.36
N LEU A 135 -1.37 0.02 -0.41
CA LEU A 135 -1.36 -0.95 -1.52
C LEU A 135 -0.80 -2.32 -1.10
N LEU A 136 -1.17 -2.78 0.10
CA LEU A 136 -0.73 -4.02 0.74
C LEU A 136 0.79 -4.15 1.02
N SER A 137 1.57 -3.08 0.89
CA SER A 137 3.04 -3.15 1.03
C SER A 137 3.54 -3.61 2.40
N GLN A 138 2.72 -3.46 3.45
CA GLN A 138 3.03 -3.94 4.79
C GLN A 138 2.49 -5.35 5.11
N GLU A 139 1.63 -5.92 4.25
CA GLU A 139 1.05 -7.25 4.48
C GLU A 139 1.91 -8.37 3.90
N PHE A 140 2.70 -8.04 2.88
CA PHE A 140 3.44 -9.02 2.09
C PHE A 140 4.93 -8.71 2.06
N SER A 141 5.72 -9.71 1.67
CA SER A 141 7.15 -9.51 1.46
C SER A 141 7.40 -8.71 0.18
N LEU A 142 8.53 -8.01 0.08
CA LEU A 142 8.83 -7.15 -1.08
C LEU A 142 8.62 -7.83 -2.45
N PRO A 143 9.09 -9.07 -2.70
CA PRO A 143 8.83 -9.75 -3.98
C PRO A 143 7.34 -10.01 -4.25
N ASP A 144 6.57 -10.30 -3.20
CA ASP A 144 5.13 -10.53 -3.32
C ASP A 144 4.39 -9.20 -3.59
N VAL A 145 4.83 -8.11 -2.95
CA VAL A 145 4.31 -6.75 -3.19
C VAL A 145 4.55 -6.35 -4.63
N GLU A 146 5.77 -6.51 -5.14
CA GLU A 146 6.11 -6.26 -6.54
C GLU A 146 5.20 -7.05 -7.49
N ARG A 147 4.98 -8.35 -7.20
CA ARG A 147 4.13 -9.20 -8.04
C ARG A 147 2.64 -8.81 -8.01
N ILE A 148 2.14 -8.37 -6.86
CA ILE A 148 0.79 -7.80 -6.72
C ILE A 148 0.71 -6.51 -7.53
N TRP A 149 1.71 -5.65 -7.42
CA TRP A 149 1.76 -4.35 -8.08
C TRP A 149 1.85 -4.46 -9.60
N ASP A 150 2.58 -5.45 -10.14
CA ASP A 150 2.55 -5.77 -11.57
C ASP A 150 1.11 -5.99 -12.06
N SER A 151 0.31 -6.72 -11.28
CA SER A 151 -1.08 -7.02 -11.62
C SER A 151 -1.97 -5.79 -11.45
N LEU A 152 -1.76 -4.99 -10.40
CA LEU A 152 -2.51 -3.74 -10.18
C LEU A 152 -2.24 -2.70 -11.27
N PHE A 153 -0.99 -2.56 -11.72
CA PHE A 153 -0.62 -1.58 -12.74
C PHE A 153 -0.98 -2.03 -14.16
N ALA A 154 -1.04 -3.34 -14.41
CA ALA A 154 -1.49 -3.89 -15.69
C ALA A 154 -3.02 -3.91 -15.85
N ASP A 155 -3.78 -3.93 -14.75
CA ASP A 155 -5.24 -4.02 -14.79
C ASP A 155 -5.90 -2.68 -15.19
N PRO A 156 -6.88 -2.67 -16.11
CA PRO A 156 -7.53 -1.44 -16.58
C PRO A 156 -8.32 -0.68 -15.50
N VAL A 157 -8.76 -1.36 -14.43
CA VAL A 157 -9.47 -0.74 -13.30
C VAL A 157 -8.54 -0.43 -12.11
N ARG A 158 -7.24 -0.72 -12.24
CA ARG A 158 -6.14 -0.33 -11.32
C ARG A 158 -6.44 -0.57 -9.84
N PHE A 159 -6.63 0.48 -9.04
CA PHE A 159 -6.83 0.38 -7.59
C PHE A 159 -8.24 -0.07 -7.18
N ASP A 160 -9.17 -0.21 -8.12
CA ASP A 160 -10.41 -0.94 -7.86
C ASP A 160 -10.18 -2.45 -7.88
N PHE A 161 -9.20 -2.94 -8.65
CA PHE A 161 -8.78 -4.34 -8.61
C PHE A 161 -8.29 -4.74 -7.22
N LEU A 162 -7.62 -3.82 -6.52
CA LEU A 162 -7.15 -4.01 -5.14
C LEU A 162 -8.27 -4.42 -4.17
N ILE A 163 -9.49 -3.91 -4.35
CA ILE A 163 -10.64 -4.27 -3.51
C ILE A 163 -10.94 -5.77 -3.63
N TYR A 164 -10.82 -6.34 -4.82
CA TYR A 164 -11.04 -7.76 -5.05
C TYR A 164 -9.90 -8.60 -4.47
N ILE A 165 -8.65 -8.12 -4.52
CA ILE A 165 -7.52 -8.77 -3.85
C ILE A 165 -7.75 -8.82 -2.34
N CYS A 166 -8.10 -7.69 -1.71
CA CYS A 166 -8.43 -7.62 -0.28
C CYS A 166 -9.62 -8.53 0.07
N CYS A 167 -10.64 -8.60 -0.78
CA CYS A 167 -11.76 -9.50 -0.59
C CYS A 167 -11.32 -10.98 -0.64
N ALA A 168 -10.49 -11.34 -1.62
CA ALA A 168 -9.95 -12.70 -1.74
C ALA A 168 -9.09 -13.08 -0.53
N MET A 169 -8.28 -12.15 0.02
CA MET A 169 -7.51 -12.39 1.24
C MET A 169 -8.40 -12.78 2.43
N ILE A 170 -9.55 -12.11 2.60
CA ILE A 170 -10.52 -12.42 3.66
C ILE A 170 -11.13 -13.82 3.44
N LEU A 171 -11.51 -14.14 2.21
CA LEU A 171 -12.11 -15.43 1.87
C LEU A 171 -11.11 -16.59 2.00
N LEU A 172 -9.82 -16.37 1.76
CA LEU A 172 -8.78 -17.38 1.95
C LEU A 172 -8.60 -17.79 3.42
N VAL A 173 -8.89 -16.89 4.36
CA VAL A 173 -8.83 -17.18 5.81
C VAL A 173 -10.19 -17.55 6.41
N ARG A 174 -11.24 -17.65 5.59
CA ARG A 174 -12.61 -17.97 5.98
C ARG A 174 -12.70 -19.09 7.00
N ASP A 175 -12.11 -20.24 6.72
CA ASP A 175 -12.30 -21.42 7.57
C ASP A 175 -11.63 -21.23 8.94
N ASN A 176 -10.55 -20.43 9.02
CA ASN A 176 -9.93 -20.02 10.27
C ASN A 176 -10.80 -19.02 11.04
N LEU A 177 -11.45 -18.08 10.33
CA LEU A 177 -12.37 -17.12 10.95
C LEU A 177 -13.57 -17.83 11.57
N LEU A 178 -14.24 -18.69 10.79
CA LEU A 178 -15.43 -19.40 11.23
C LEU A 178 -15.14 -20.45 12.32
N SER A 179 -13.97 -21.11 12.27
CA SER A 179 -13.59 -22.07 13.31
C SER A 179 -13.19 -21.43 14.64
N ASN A 180 -12.67 -20.19 14.63
CA ASN A 180 -12.37 -19.47 15.86
C ASN A 180 -13.62 -18.97 16.59
N ASP A 181 -14.72 -18.70 15.86
CA ASP A 181 -16.02 -18.38 16.49
C ASP A 181 -16.59 -19.56 17.28
N LEU A 182 -16.48 -20.77 16.73
CA LEU A 182 -16.90 -22.02 17.37
C LEU A 182 -16.12 -22.36 18.65
N ARG A 183 -14.99 -21.69 18.91
CA ARG A 183 -14.17 -21.90 20.12
C ARG A 183 -14.49 -20.93 21.26
N ILE A 184 -15.17 -19.82 20.95
CA ILE A 184 -15.50 -18.76 21.91
C ILE A 184 -16.94 -18.90 22.43
N THR A 185 -17.76 -19.73 21.78
CA THR A 185 -19.11 -20.11 22.23
C THR A 185 -19.06 -21.46 22.96
#